data_AF-A0A2I6S947-F1
#
_entry.id   AF-A0A2I6S947-F1
#
_cell.length_a   1.000
_cell.length_b   1.000
_cell.length_c   1.000
_cell.angle_alpha   90.00
_cell.angle_beta   90.00
_cell.angle_gamma   90.00
#
_symmetry.space_group_name_H-M   'P 1'
#
loop_
_entity.id
_entity.type
_entity.pdbx_description
1 polymer ?
#
loop_
_entity_poly.entity_id
_entity_poly.type
_entity_poly.pdbx_seq_one_letter_code
_entity_poly.pdbx_strand_id
1 'polypeptide(L)'
;MTADDRVAHWHRTRTLMITHLCVWFVFAYGVHWFAPALNNISFVGWPLGYYFAAQGSLIVFVVQLFLFTKQQDAIDREFGVAEDD
;
A
#
# COMPACT_ATOMS: atom_id res chain seq x y z
N MET A 1 -27.82 -2.76 -4.84
CA MET A 1 -26.91 -3.85 -4.44
C MET A 1 -27.70 -4.96 -3.76
N THR A 2 -27.64 -6.18 -4.27
CA THR A 2 -28.28 -7.35 -3.62
C THR A 2 -27.50 -7.78 -2.37
N ALA A 3 -28.04 -8.70 -1.56
CA ALA A 3 -27.32 -9.22 -0.39
C ALA A 3 -26.00 -9.91 -0.78
N ASP A 4 -25.99 -10.63 -1.90
CA ASP A 4 -24.81 -11.32 -2.40
C ASP A 4 -23.75 -10.33 -2.92
N ASP A 5 -24.18 -9.28 -3.63
CA ASP A 5 -23.29 -8.21 -4.09
C ASP A 5 -22.59 -7.50 -2.92
N ARG A 6 -23.31 -7.28 -1.80
CA ARG A 6 -22.73 -6.69 -0.58
C ARG A 6 -21.63 -7.54 0.02
N VAL A 7 -21.80 -8.86 0.04
CA VAL A 7 -20.80 -9.80 0.57
C VAL A 7 -19.57 -9.82 -0.33
N ALA A 8 -19.76 -9.84 -1.65
CA ALA A 8 -18.68 -9.81 -2.63
C ALA A 8 -17.87 -8.50 -2.57
N HIS A 9 -18.55 -7.34 -2.49
CA HIS A 9 -17.92 -6.02 -2.32
C HIS A 9 -17.05 -5.96 -1.06
N TRP A 10 -17.61 -6.40 0.09
CA TRP A 10 -16.87 -6.45 1.35
C TRP A 10 -15.64 -7.35 1.26
N HIS A 11 -15.79 -8.53 0.66
CA HIS A 11 -14.66 -9.45 0.49
C HIS A 11 -13.54 -8.81 -0.34
N ARG A 12 -13.87 -8.16 -1.46
CA ARG A 12 -12.90 -7.46 -2.32
C ARG A 12 -12.20 -6.32 -1.58
N THR A 13 -12.96 -5.45 -0.93
CA THR A 13 -12.44 -4.33 -0.13
C THR A 13 -11.52 -4.83 0.98
N ARG A 14 -11.93 -5.87 1.72
CA ARG A 14 -11.12 -6.48 2.78
C ARG A 14 -9.83 -7.08 2.24
N THR A 15 -9.88 -7.81 1.13
CA THR A 15 -8.67 -8.36 0.49
C THR A 15 -7.73 -7.24 0.07
N LEU A 16 -8.24 -6.17 -0.56
CA LEU A 16 -7.43 -5.01 -0.97
C LEU A 16 -6.72 -4.39 0.24
N MET A 17 -7.45 -4.15 1.33
CA MET A 17 -6.93 -3.57 2.57
C MET A 17 -5.84 -4.47 3.19
N ILE A 18 -6.07 -5.79 3.29
CA ILE A 18 -5.07 -6.72 3.81
C ILE A 18 -3.80 -6.70 2.95
N THR A 19 -3.94 -6.71 1.61
CA THR A 19 -2.79 -6.61 0.70
C THR A 19 -1.98 -5.33 0.95
N HIS A 20 -2.64 -4.19 1.10
CA HIS A 20 -1.96 -2.92 1.39
C HIS A 20 -1.32 -2.88 2.77
N LEU A 21 -1.94 -3.51 3.77
CA LEU A 21 -1.33 -3.66 5.10
C LEU A 21 -0.07 -4.55 5.06
N CYS A 22 -0.07 -5.61 4.26
CA CYS A 22 1.12 -6.45 4.07
C CYS A 22 2.26 -5.64 3.43
N VAL A 23 1.99 -4.88 2.38
CA VAL A 23 2.99 -4.00 1.75
C VAL A 23 3.47 -2.95 2.74
N TRP A 24 2.56 -2.30 3.45
CA TRP A 24 2.88 -1.33 4.48
C TRP A 24 3.82 -1.93 5.55
N PHE A 25 3.53 -3.14 6.03
CA PHE A 25 4.35 -3.82 7.03
C PHE A 25 5.78 -4.06 6.54
N VAL A 26 5.96 -4.41 5.26
CA VAL A 26 7.30 -4.59 4.67
C VAL A 26 8.10 -3.29 4.72
N PHE A 27 7.51 -2.16 4.36
CA PHE A 27 8.23 -0.87 4.33
C PHE A 27 8.32 -0.19 5.71
N ALA A 28 7.39 -0.49 6.62
CA ALA A 28 7.41 -0.02 8.00
C ALA A 28 8.42 -0.79 8.85
N TYR A 29 8.50 -2.12 8.71
CA TYR A 29 9.31 -2.98 9.58
C TYR A 29 10.37 -3.77 8.81
N GLY A 30 9.98 -4.45 7.72
CA GLY A 30 10.89 -5.32 6.97
C GLY A 30 12.17 -4.60 6.52
N VAL A 31 12.02 -3.50 5.80
CA VAL A 31 13.15 -2.69 5.30
C VAL A 31 14.06 -2.23 6.44
N HIS A 32 13.50 -1.82 7.58
CA HIS A 32 14.27 -1.37 8.73
C HIS A 32 15.00 -2.52 9.44
N TRP A 33 14.40 -3.70 9.51
CA TRP A 33 15.02 -4.89 10.07
C TRP A 33 16.28 -5.30 9.28
N PHE A 34 16.23 -5.15 7.95
CA PHE A 34 17.35 -5.42 7.05
C PHE A 34 18.24 -4.20 6.79
N ALA A 35 18.06 -3.08 7.49
CA ALA A 35 18.81 -1.84 7.25
C ALA A 35 20.34 -2.04 7.27
N PRO A 36 20.96 -2.83 8.17
CA PRO A 36 22.40 -3.08 8.13
C PRO A 36 22.86 -3.74 6.83
N ALA A 37 22.09 -4.69 6.30
CA ALA A 37 22.40 -5.36 5.04
C ALA A 37 22.20 -4.41 3.84
N LEU A 38 21.12 -3.62 3.86
CA LEU A 38 20.80 -2.64 2.82
C LEU A 38 21.83 -1.51 2.77
N ASN A 39 22.42 -1.13 3.90
CA ASN A 39 23.45 -0.07 3.94
C ASN A 39 24.74 -0.40 3.19
N ASN A 40 24.96 -1.67 2.80
CA ASN A 40 26.06 -2.04 1.88
C ASN A 40 25.81 -1.59 0.44
N ILE A 41 24.57 -1.25 0.10
CA ILE A 41 24.16 -0.72 -1.20
C ILE A 41 24.02 0.79 -1.05
N SER A 42 24.58 1.54 -1.98
CA SER A 42 24.39 2.99 -2.05
C SER A 42 23.32 3.36 -3.07
N PHE A 43 22.48 4.33 -2.71
CA PHE A 43 21.47 4.92 -3.58
C PHE A 43 21.59 6.43 -3.51
N VAL A 44 21.85 7.05 -4.67
CA VAL A 44 22.02 8.52 -4.80
C VAL A 44 23.12 9.07 -3.87
N GLY A 45 24.14 8.26 -3.58
CA GLY A 45 25.25 8.63 -2.69
C GLY A 45 25.02 8.40 -1.20
N TRP A 46 23.86 7.85 -0.80
CA TRP A 46 23.52 7.53 0.59
C TRP A 46 23.40 6.01 0.78
N PRO A 47 23.70 5.46 1.98
CA PRO A 47 23.37 4.08 2.29
C PRO A 47 21.87 3.82 2.13
N LEU A 48 21.49 2.72 1.47
CA LEU A 48 20.10 2.47 1.08
C LEU A 48 19.17 2.34 2.29
N GLY A 49 19.61 1.65 3.35
CA GLY A 49 18.83 1.53 4.59
C GLY A 49 18.59 2.88 5.26
N TYR A 50 19.59 3.77 5.25
CA TYR A 50 19.44 5.15 5.71
C TYR A 50 18.45 5.95 4.85
N TYR A 51 18.53 5.84 3.52
CA TYR A 51 17.59 6.51 2.62
C TYR A 51 16.14 6.10 2.87
N PHE A 52 15.88 4.80 3.06
CA PHE A 52 14.53 4.30 3.35
C PHE A 52 13.99 4.77 4.70
N ALA A 53 14.84 4.83 5.72
CA ALA A 53 14.47 5.37 7.03
C ALA A 53 14.16 6.87 6.98
N ALA A 54 14.86 7.63 6.13
CA ALA A 54 14.68 9.07 6.02
C ALA A 54 13.48 9.47 5.14
N GLN A 55 13.36 8.90 3.95
CA GLN A 55 12.40 9.36 2.93
C GLN A 55 11.80 8.22 2.09
N GLY A 56 12.57 7.16 1.80
CA GLY A 56 12.14 6.11 0.89
C GLY A 56 10.82 5.45 1.29
N SER A 57 10.66 5.03 2.56
CA SER A 57 9.42 4.41 3.03
C SER A 57 8.24 5.40 3.02
N LEU A 58 8.49 6.68 3.26
CA LEU A 58 7.45 7.72 3.21
C LEU A 58 6.92 7.92 1.79
N ILE A 59 7.81 7.97 0.79
CA ILE A 59 7.41 8.04 -0.63
C ILE A 59 6.56 6.81 -1.00
N VAL A 60 6.97 5.62 -0.57
CA VAL A 60 6.21 4.39 -0.81
C VAL A 60 4.80 4.48 -0.19
N PHE A 61 4.66 4.99 1.02
CA PHE A 61 3.34 5.16 1.64
C PHE A 61 2.45 6.16 0.90
N VAL A 62 3.01 7.27 0.40
CA VAL A 62 2.25 8.22 -0.42
C VAL A 62 1.75 7.56 -1.70
N VAL A 63 2.62 6.84 -2.42
CA VAL A 63 2.23 6.08 -3.61
C VAL A 63 1.16 5.04 -3.27
N GLN A 64 1.32 4.34 -2.15
CA GLN A 64 0.36 3.36 -1.67
C GLN A 64 -1.02 3.98 -1.41
N LEU A 65 -1.11 5.21 -0.90
CA LEU A 65 -2.39 5.91 -0.71
C LEU A 65 -3.11 6.12 -2.04
N PHE A 66 -2.41 6.67 -3.05
CA PHE A 66 -3.00 6.89 -4.37
C PHE A 66 -3.45 5.58 -5.04
N LEU A 67 -2.63 4.52 -4.93
CA LEU A 67 -2.98 3.21 -5.46
C LEU A 67 -4.19 2.62 -4.75
N PHE A 68 -4.20 2.66 -3.42
CA PHE A 68 -5.31 2.16 -2.61
C PHE A 68 -6.61 2.87 -2.97
N THR A 69 -6.62 4.20 -2.97
CA THR A 69 -7.82 4.97 -3.30
C THR A 69 -8.31 4.66 -4.71
N LYS A 70 -7.42 4.60 -5.71
CA LYS A 70 -7.81 4.27 -7.08
C LYS A 70 -8.37 2.85 -7.22
N GLN A 71 -7.81 1.89 -6.50
CA GLN A 71 -8.27 0.50 -6.53
C GLN A 71 -9.57 0.32 -5.76
N GLN A 72 -9.74 1.03 -4.65
CA GLN A 72 -10.97 1.03 -3.89
C GLN A 72 -12.10 1.67 -4.70
N ASP A 73 -11.87 2.82 -5.34
CA ASP A 73 -12.84 3.45 -6.25
C ASP A 73 -13.24 2.53 -7.41
N ALA A 74 -12.28 1.78 -7.98
CA ALA A 74 -12.59 0.80 -9.01
C ALA A 74 -13.51 -0.33 -8.52
N ILE A 75 -13.31 -0.81 -7.28
CA ILE A 75 -14.23 -1.78 -6.63
C ILE A 75 -15.58 -1.10 -6.40
N ASP A 76 -15.61 0.12 -5.89
CA ASP A 76 -16.87 0.82 -5.60
C ASP A 76 -17.68 1.06 -6.88
N ARG A 77 -17.04 1.38 -8.02
CA ARG A 77 -17.69 1.49 -9.34
C ARG A 77 -18.20 0.14 -9.86
N GLU A 78 -17.45 -0.95 -9.68
CA GLU A 78 -17.87 -2.31 -10.08
C GLU A 78 -19.18 -2.73 -9.38
N PHE A 79 -19.35 -2.33 -8.12
CA PHE A 79 -20.53 -2.66 -7.31
C PHE A 79 -21.61 -1.56 -7.29
N GLY A 80 -21.43 -0.48 -8.05
CA GLY A 80 -22.39 0.62 -8.16
C GLY A 80 -22.59 1.42 -6.87
N VAL A 81 -21.54 1.55 -6.07
CA VAL A 81 -21.51 2.29 -4.80
C VAL A 81 -20.51 3.45 -4.80
N ALA A 82 -19.88 3.74 -5.93
CA ALA A 82 -19.02 4.90 -6.10
C ALA A 82 -19.80 6.20 -5.88
N GLU A 83 -19.13 7.21 -5.32
CA GLU A 83 -19.66 8.57 -5.22
C GLU A 83 -19.73 9.22 -6.60
N ASP A 84 -20.71 10.12 -6.82
CA ASP A 84 -20.79 10.91 -8.05
C ASP A 84 -19.62 11.90 -8.11
N ASP A 85 -18.95 11.98 -9.27
CA ASP A 85 -17.77 12.83 -9.51
C ASP A 85 -18.05 14.35 -9.42
#